data_AF-A0AAD8JT21-F1
#
_entry.id   AF-A0AAD8JT21-F1
#
_cell.length_a   1.000
_cell.length_b   1.000
_cell.length_c   1.000
_cell.angle_alpha   90.00
_cell.angle_beta   90.00
_cell.angle_gamma   90.00
#
_symmetry.space_group_name_H-M   'P 1'
#
loop_
_entity.id
_entity.type
_entity.pdbx_description
1 polymer ?
#
loop_
_entity_poly.entity_id
_entity_poly.type
_entity_poly.pdbx_seq_one_letter_code
_entity_poly.pdbx_strand_id
1 'polypeptide(L)'
;MSSQEQPPPVDPGRHSSYTRSKSTKAPKKEPKKATYPKFPKMRKPEDGAKIEKFELYIPKWSYPYISDITDVRPDGNCGFRAVAVALGLDSNSWPDIRKRMLDEMDNI
;
A
#
# COMPACT_ATOMS: atom_id res chain seq x y z
N MET A 1 -28.97 9.80 42.55
CA MET A 1 -29.12 9.22 41.21
C MET A 1 -27.74 9.11 40.62
N SER A 2 -27.12 7.93 40.73
CA SER A 2 -25.75 7.70 40.25
C SER A 2 -25.82 7.23 38.80
N SER A 3 -25.29 8.04 37.89
CA SER A 3 -25.20 7.68 36.47
C SER A 3 -24.01 6.73 36.29
N GLN A 4 -24.28 5.47 35.94
CA GLN A 4 -23.25 4.55 35.47
C GLN A 4 -22.93 4.87 34.00
N GLU A 5 -21.71 5.32 33.72
CA GLU A 5 -21.15 5.34 32.36
C GLU A 5 -20.96 3.90 31.86
N GLN A 6 -21.50 3.61 30.66
CA GLN A 6 -21.23 2.36 29.96
C GLN A 6 -19.85 2.43 29.28
N PRO A 7 -19.04 1.35 29.31
CA PRO A 7 -17.77 1.31 28.60
C PRO A 7 -17.98 1.37 27.07
N PRO A 8 -17.03 1.95 26.31
CA PRO A 8 -17.15 2.07 24.86
C PRO A 8 -17.19 0.68 24.19
N PRO A 9 -17.88 0.55 23.05
CA PRO A 9 -18.00 -0.72 22.35
C PRO A 9 -16.62 -1.22 21.90
N VAL A 10 -16.33 -2.48 22.19
CA VAL A 10 -15.14 -3.20 21.76
C VAL A 10 -15.21 -3.38 20.25
N ASP A 11 -14.31 -2.76 19.50
CA ASP A 11 -14.20 -2.93 18.04
C ASP A 11 -13.80 -4.40 17.74
N PRO A 12 -14.67 -5.20 17.10
CA PRO A 12 -14.29 -6.55 16.70
C PRO A 12 -13.26 -6.42 15.58
N GLY A 13 -11.99 -6.59 15.98
CA GLY A 13 -10.82 -6.45 15.13
C GLY A 13 -11.03 -7.00 13.72
N ARG A 14 -10.57 -6.23 12.73
CA ARG A 14 -10.69 -6.53 11.31
C ARG A 14 -10.08 -7.90 10.96
N HIS A 15 -10.87 -8.97 11.03
CA HIS A 15 -10.49 -10.29 10.57
C HIS A 15 -10.45 -10.26 9.03
N SER A 16 -9.24 -10.17 8.47
CA SER A 16 -9.02 -10.43 7.04
C SER A 16 -9.29 -11.91 6.77
N SER A 17 -10.40 -12.22 6.08
CA SER A 17 -10.85 -13.57 5.78
C SER A 17 -10.15 -14.21 4.57
N TYR A 18 -8.99 -13.69 4.16
CA TYR A 18 -8.27 -14.22 3.01
C TYR A 18 -7.70 -15.61 3.35
N THR A 19 -8.42 -16.66 2.95
CA THR A 19 -7.93 -18.03 3.00
C THR A 19 -6.99 -18.26 1.81
N ARG A 20 -5.73 -18.63 2.10
CA ARG A 20 -4.77 -19.03 1.06
C ARG A 20 -5.09 -20.46 0.63
N SER A 21 -5.81 -20.62 -0.47
CA SER A 21 -6.00 -21.93 -1.11
C SER A 21 -4.64 -22.53 -1.50
N LYS A 22 -4.35 -23.75 -1.01
CA LYS A 22 -3.16 -24.52 -1.43
C LYS A 22 -3.36 -24.95 -2.89
N SER A 23 -2.67 -24.31 -3.83
CA SER A 23 -2.67 -24.72 -5.24
C SER A 23 -1.95 -26.06 -5.40
N THR A 24 -2.63 -27.04 -5.98
CA THR A 24 -2.05 -28.26 -6.53
C THR A 24 -1.11 -27.90 -7.69
N LYS A 25 -0.01 -28.65 -7.85
CA LYS A 25 1.04 -28.38 -8.85
C LYS A 25 0.52 -28.65 -10.26
N ALA A 26 0.29 -27.59 -11.04
CA ALA A 26 0.12 -27.66 -12.49
C ALA A 26 1.49 -27.78 -13.20
N PRO A 27 1.57 -28.42 -14.39
CA PRO A 27 2.82 -28.62 -15.12
C PRO A 27 3.44 -27.29 -15.56
N LYS A 28 4.76 -27.16 -15.38
CA LYS A 28 5.55 -25.97 -15.72
C LYS A 28 5.53 -25.73 -17.24
N LYS A 29 4.77 -24.74 -17.69
CA LYS A 29 5.03 -24.09 -18.98
C LYS A 29 6.13 -23.05 -18.76
N GLU A 30 7.15 -23.03 -19.62
CA GLU A 30 8.22 -22.05 -19.54
C GLU A 30 7.64 -20.62 -19.61
N PRO A 31 8.03 -19.71 -18.70
CA PRO A 31 7.52 -18.35 -18.73
C PRO A 31 8.07 -17.63 -19.95
N LYS A 32 7.18 -17.24 -20.86
CA LYS A 32 7.50 -16.25 -21.90
C LYS A 32 8.02 -15.01 -21.18
N LYS A 33 9.25 -14.59 -21.47
CA LYS A 33 9.87 -13.40 -20.84
C LYS A 33 9.02 -12.18 -21.18
N ALA A 34 8.15 -11.78 -20.26
CA ALA A 34 7.51 -10.48 -20.31
C ALA A 34 8.62 -9.43 -20.28
N THR A 35 8.75 -8.68 -21.38
CA THR A 35 9.72 -7.58 -21.48
C THR A 35 9.14 -6.42 -20.70
N TYR A 36 9.39 -6.42 -19.39
CA TYR A 36 9.12 -5.23 -18.58
C TYR A 36 10.17 -4.17 -18.93
N PRO A 37 9.77 -2.88 -19.04
CA PRO A 37 10.74 -1.81 -19.14
C PRO A 37 11.72 -1.95 -17.98
N LYS A 38 13.01 -1.93 -18.31
CA LYS A 38 14.08 -2.05 -17.32
C LYS A 38 13.89 -0.93 -16.32
N PHE A 39 13.56 -1.27 -15.07
CA PHE A 39 13.34 -0.29 -14.01
C PHE A 39 14.51 0.70 -13.99
N PRO A 40 14.24 2.02 -13.91
CA PRO A 40 15.30 3.01 -13.78
C PRO A 40 16.25 2.63 -12.65
N LYS A 41 17.56 2.74 -12.89
CA LYS A 41 18.55 2.56 -11.83
C LYS A 41 18.29 3.65 -10.77
N MET A 42 17.80 3.24 -9.60
CA MET A 42 17.50 4.19 -8.53
C MET A 42 18.75 4.90 -8.05
N ARG A 43 18.58 6.14 -7.56
CA ARG A 43 19.65 6.98 -7.01
C ARG A 43 20.27 6.32 -5.78
N LYS A 44 21.54 6.66 -5.52
CA LYS A 44 22.32 6.14 -4.39
C LYS A 44 21.72 6.57 -3.04
N PRO A 45 22.01 5.84 -1.94
CA PRO A 45 21.32 5.94 -0.67
C PRO A 45 21.84 7.11 0.19
N GLU A 46 21.74 8.33 -0.31
CA GLU A 46 21.81 9.50 0.58
C GLU A 46 20.53 9.64 1.44
N ASP A 47 19.46 8.90 1.09
CA ASP A 47 18.21 8.75 1.84
C ASP A 47 18.17 7.57 2.84
N GLY A 48 19.29 6.86 3.05
CA GLY A 48 19.33 5.68 3.94
C GLY A 48 18.75 5.92 5.33
N ALA A 49 18.94 7.13 5.87
CA ALA A 49 18.43 7.54 7.18
C ALA A 49 16.89 7.52 7.31
N LYS A 50 16.13 7.70 6.21
CA LYS A 50 14.67 7.66 6.28
C LYS A 50 14.14 6.24 6.44
N ILE A 51 14.79 5.25 5.82
CA ILE A 51 14.34 3.85 5.83
C ILE A 51 14.68 3.17 7.16
N GLU A 52 15.76 3.60 7.83
CA GLU A 52 16.15 3.10 9.16
C GLU A 52 15.03 3.23 10.22
N LYS A 53 14.19 4.27 10.12
CA LYS A 53 13.03 4.42 11.00
C LYS A 53 11.98 3.31 10.82
N PHE A 54 11.97 2.65 9.66
CA PHE A 54 10.93 1.70 9.26
C PHE A 54 11.46 0.27 9.12
N GLU A 55 12.66 -0.06 9.63
CA GLU A 55 13.28 -1.37 9.39
C GLU A 55 12.47 -2.56 9.90
N LEU A 56 11.64 -2.35 10.92
CA LEU A 56 10.78 -3.40 11.47
C LEU A 56 9.54 -3.66 10.59
N TYR A 57 9.17 -2.71 9.74
CA TYR A 57 7.93 -2.76 8.93
C TYR A 57 8.21 -3.03 7.46
N ILE A 58 9.38 -2.62 6.97
CA ILE A 58 9.76 -2.74 5.57
C ILE A 58 10.81 -3.84 5.46
N PRO A 59 10.59 -4.88 4.63
CA PRO A 59 11.59 -5.92 4.42
C PRO A 59 12.90 -5.37 3.85
N LYS A 60 14.05 -5.77 4.40
CA LYS A 60 15.38 -5.32 3.93
C LYS A 60 15.62 -5.52 2.43
N TRP A 61 15.04 -6.57 1.84
CA TRP A 61 15.17 -6.83 0.40
C TRP A 61 14.54 -5.74 -0.47
N SER A 62 13.55 -4.98 0.05
CA SER A 62 12.86 -3.95 -0.72
C SER A 62 13.54 -2.59 -0.66
N TYR A 63 14.53 -2.37 0.22
CA TYR A 63 15.23 -1.09 0.35
C TYR A 63 15.85 -0.67 -0.99
N PRO A 64 16.41 -1.64 -1.76
CA PRO A 64 16.56 -1.68 -3.20
C PRO A 64 15.78 -0.74 -4.10
N TYR A 65 14.50 -0.63 -3.77
CA TYR A 65 13.41 -0.21 -4.65
C TYR A 65 12.57 0.91 -4.06
N ILE A 66 12.93 1.41 -2.87
CA ILE A 66 12.25 2.52 -2.21
C ILE A 66 13.06 3.79 -2.47
N SER A 67 12.45 4.74 -3.18
CA SER A 67 13.07 6.04 -3.46
C SER A 67 12.75 7.10 -2.40
N ASP A 68 11.58 7.04 -1.77
CA ASP A 68 11.18 7.96 -0.72
C ASP A 68 10.08 7.33 0.16
N ILE A 69 9.89 7.88 1.35
CA ILE A 69 8.79 7.56 2.26
C ILE A 69 8.13 8.87 2.65
N THR A 70 6.85 9.00 2.33
CA THR A 70 6.07 10.21 2.59
C THR A 70 4.89 9.89 3.48
N ASP A 71 4.80 10.59 4.61
CA ASP A 71 3.64 10.48 5.49
C ASP A 71 2.44 11.22 4.87
N VAL A 72 1.30 10.54 4.83
CA VAL A 72 0.00 11.12 4.46
C VAL A 72 -0.95 11.07 5.65
N ARG A 73 -2.05 11.83 5.59
CA ARG A 73 -3.03 11.86 6.67
C ARG A 73 -3.53 10.43 6.99
N PRO A 74 -3.47 9.98 8.26
CA PRO A 74 -3.79 8.60 8.65
C PRO A 74 -5.31 8.40 8.81
N ASP A 75 -6.07 8.66 7.75
CA ASP A 75 -7.52 8.43 7.69
C ASP A 75 -7.87 7.24 6.78
N GLY A 76 -9.16 6.93 6.66
CA GLY A 76 -9.65 5.86 5.79
C GLY A 76 -9.38 6.06 4.29
N ASN A 77 -8.79 7.19 3.88
CA ASN A 77 -8.41 7.49 2.49
C ASN A 77 -6.89 7.48 2.27
N CYS A 78 -6.09 7.08 3.26
CA CYS A 78 -4.62 7.13 3.21
C CYS A 78 -4.01 6.45 1.97
N GLY A 79 -4.60 5.35 1.49
CA GLY A 79 -4.17 4.69 0.25
C GLY A 79 -4.33 5.57 -0.99
N PHE A 80 -5.47 6.23 -1.15
CA PHE A 80 -5.71 7.17 -2.26
C PHE A 80 -4.85 8.43 -2.13
N ARG A 81 -4.62 8.90 -0.90
CA ARG A 81 -3.71 10.02 -0.60
C ARG A 81 -2.27 9.69 -1.00
N ALA A 82 -1.80 8.48 -0.69
CA ALA A 82 -0.47 8.03 -1.08
C ALA A 82 -0.32 7.98 -2.60
N VAL A 83 -1.35 7.54 -3.33
CA VAL A 83 -1.33 7.55 -4.80
C VAL A 83 -1.34 8.98 -5.36
N ALA A 84 -2.11 9.91 -4.80
CA ALA A 84 -2.07 11.31 -5.22
C ALA A 84 -0.66 11.90 -5.11
N VAL A 85 0.01 11.68 -3.96
CA VAL A 85 1.40 12.12 -3.74
C VAL A 85 2.37 11.43 -4.70
N ALA A 86 2.22 10.12 -4.93
CA ALA A 86 3.06 9.37 -5.87
C ALA A 86 2.94 9.86 -7.32
N LEU A 87 1.79 10.46 -7.68
CA LEU A 87 1.56 11.11 -8.97
C LEU A 87 2.00 12.58 -9.01
N GLY A 88 2.60 13.10 -7.92
CA GLY A 88 3.01 14.49 -7.80
C GLY A 88 1.86 15.47 -7.57
N LEU A 89 0.69 14.99 -7.14
CA LEU A 89 -0.48 15.81 -6.82
C LEU A 89 -0.55 16.11 -5.31
N ASP A 90 -1.34 17.12 -4.94
CA ASP A 90 -1.64 17.37 -3.54
C ASP A 90 -2.41 16.17 -2.94
N SER A 91 -2.06 15.77 -1.73
CA SER A 91 -2.70 14.62 -1.07
C SER A 91 -4.22 14.79 -0.90
N ASN A 92 -4.75 16.02 -0.90
CA ASN A 92 -6.19 16.29 -0.84
C ASN A 92 -6.91 16.07 -2.17
N SER A 93 -6.18 15.80 -3.25
CA SER A 93 -6.72 15.36 -4.55
C SER A 93 -7.14 13.88 -4.54
N TRP A 94 -7.10 13.20 -3.39
CA TRP A 94 -7.53 11.81 -3.24
C TRP A 94 -8.96 11.50 -3.72
N PRO A 95 -9.97 12.41 -3.68
CA PRO A 95 -11.30 12.10 -4.19
C PRO A 95 -11.29 11.82 -5.69
N ASP A 96 -10.48 12.56 -6.45
CA ASP A 96 -10.33 12.38 -7.90
C ASP A 96 -9.62 11.07 -8.22
N ILE A 97 -8.59 10.71 -7.43
CA ILE A 97 -7.92 9.41 -7.55
C ILE A 97 -8.90 8.26 -7.32
N ARG A 98 -9.69 8.33 -6.24
CA ARG A 98 -10.69 7.32 -5.91
C ARG A 98 -11.72 7.17 -7.04
N LYS A 99 -12.22 8.30 -7.59
CA LYS A 99 -13.17 8.29 -8.69
C LYS A 99 -12.57 7.61 -9.93
N ARG A 100 -11.36 8.01 -10.35
CA ARG A 100 -10.70 7.43 -11.54
C ARG A 100 -10.46 5.93 -11.40
N MET A 101 -10.07 5.46 -10.22
CA MET A 101 -9.90 4.02 -9.97
C MET A 101 -11.22 3.25 -10.04
N LEU A 102 -12.34 3.84 -9.58
CA LEU A 102 -13.66 3.23 -9.73
C LEU A 102 -14.09 3.20 -11.20
N ASP A 103 -13.89 4.31 -11.92
CA ASP A 103 -14.17 4.37 -13.35
C ASP A 103 -13.38 3.30 -14.11
N GLU A 104 -12.11 3.05 -13.75
CA GLU A 104 -11.31 1.95 -14.34
C GLU A 104 -11.92 0.57 -14.07
N MET A 105 -12.54 0.33 -12.91
CA MET A 105 -13.16 -0.96 -12.59
C MET A 105 -14.46 -1.20 -13.36
N ASP A 106 -15.26 -0.14 -13.56
CA ASP A 106 -16.53 -0.22 -14.29
C ASP A 106 -16.32 -0.35 -15.81
N ASN A 107 -15.10 -0.08 -16.29
CA ASN A 107 -14.70 -0.19 -17.70
C ASN A 107 -13.99 -1.52 -18.04
N ILE A 108 -14.01 -2.53 -17.15
CA ILE A 108 -13.46 -3.89 -17.36
C ILE A 108 -14.60 -4.88 -17.60
#